data_AF-A0A6J8B508-F1
#
_entry.id   AF-A0A6J8B508-F1
#
_cell.length_a   1.000
_cell.length_b   1.000
_cell.length_c   1.000
_cell.angle_alpha   90.00
_cell.angle_beta   90.00
_cell.angle_gamma   90.00
#
_symmetry.space_group_name_H-M   'P 1'
#
loop_
_entity.id
_entity.type
_entity.pdbx_description
1 polymer ?
#
loop_
_entity_poly.entity_id
_entity_poly.type
_entity_poly.pdbx_seq_one_letter_code
_entity_poly.pdbx_strand_id
1 'polypeptide(L)'
;MKGYIACLCVLFTNLILVRGVRLNHKVCGNGFYNPDHETCCDGAISSPAGWPCCGLSTYNAALQVCCDNTPYPNSVGSACCKNKPYDPNTQTCCVDTLYPKPNAKCCDKKLIDPTTELCCNKKIADRPTPYHKCCDIETYHPLLETCCEDTLHTPGDLSCCKNEAYDPREHSCCNGVIISPGGLKCCGPIPYDPNLQSCCYGIVRKKSAEGGKPCCGATDYNPKTHTCCNGILHTGTNSSCCGQKTYYPDSECCEGQNKNGLDCCIDKAYSKTTHTCCGGVVHKGARLHCCVKKAYDPTTECCNGVNKVGLMCCGNKAYSNLTSSCCKGIVHDGPKLSCCGQIPYNPKTECCKNKSASGLPCCGDKPYNTTQETCCHGVLSSPAGNGCCGKEGYNPKESLCCHGQVVSKQAHVFGVKNFSEKLSVPQPVDIHVVEDDSLINLSRYEKGKL
;
A
#
# COMPACT_ATOMS: atom_id res chain seq x y z
N MET A 1 19.93 -25.05 16.33
CA MET A 1 21.19 -25.42 17.00
C MET A 1 22.10 -24.21 17.02
N LYS A 2 22.59 -23.80 18.20
CA LYS A 2 23.43 -22.61 18.38
C LYS A 2 24.83 -22.92 17.87
N GLY A 3 25.28 -22.26 16.80
CA GLY A 3 26.63 -22.39 16.28
C GLY A 3 27.60 -21.51 17.08
N TYR A 4 28.48 -22.12 17.86
CA TYR A 4 29.66 -21.46 18.41
C TYR A 4 30.80 -21.68 17.43
N ILE A 5 31.37 -20.60 16.87
CA ILE A 5 32.63 -20.69 16.13
C ILE A 5 33.76 -20.42 17.12
N ALA A 6 34.43 -21.49 17.54
CA ALA A 6 35.73 -21.43 18.18
C ALA A 6 36.80 -21.38 17.09
N CYS A 7 37.52 -20.26 16.97
CA CYS A 7 38.74 -20.22 16.19
C CYS A 7 39.77 -19.34 16.91
N LEU A 8 40.62 -19.97 17.71
CA LEU A 8 41.91 -19.45 18.18
C LEU A 8 42.68 -20.61 18.82
N CYS A 9 43.37 -21.39 17.99
CA CYS A 9 44.47 -22.23 18.44
C CYS A 9 45.70 -21.33 18.64
N VAL A 10 45.86 -20.79 19.84
CA VAL A 10 47.19 -20.48 20.39
C VAL A 10 47.19 -21.01 21.81
N LEU A 11 47.85 -22.15 21.99
CA LEU A 11 48.20 -22.68 23.31
C LEU A 11 49.08 -21.64 24.00
N PHE A 12 48.66 -21.16 25.18
CA PHE A 12 49.47 -21.01 26.40
C PHE A 12 48.65 -20.29 27.47
N THR A 13 48.22 -21.07 28.47
CA THR A 13 48.00 -20.70 29.89
C THR A 13 47.51 -19.28 30.23
N ASN A 14 46.20 -19.14 30.48
CA ASN A 14 45.58 -18.57 31.71
C ASN A 14 44.16 -18.03 31.44
N LEU A 15 43.31 -18.18 32.45
CA LEU A 15 41.92 -17.73 32.59
C LEU A 15 41.51 -16.53 31.68
N ILE A 16 40.70 -16.80 30.64
CA ILE A 16 39.97 -15.75 29.90
C ILE A 16 38.50 -15.87 30.26
N LEU A 17 37.98 -14.85 30.96
CA LEU A 17 36.55 -14.56 31.04
C LEU A 17 36.04 -14.29 29.62
N VAL A 18 35.53 -15.32 28.95
CA VAL A 18 34.81 -15.14 27.69
C VAL A 18 33.46 -14.51 28.04
N ARG A 19 33.40 -13.17 28.00
CA ARG A 19 32.12 -12.47 27.83
C ARG A 19 31.50 -13.02 26.55
N GLY A 20 30.51 -13.89 26.68
CA GLY A 20 29.77 -14.43 25.55
C GLY A 20 29.04 -13.31 24.81
N VAL A 21 29.69 -12.73 23.80
CA VAL A 21 29.01 -11.92 22.78
C VAL A 21 28.16 -12.90 21.98
N ARG A 22 26.83 -12.83 22.13
CA ARG A 22 25.92 -13.53 21.20
C ARG A 22 26.09 -12.89 19.83
N LEU A 23 26.98 -13.42 19.00
CA LEU A 23 27.05 -13.05 17.59
C LEU A 23 25.81 -13.60 16.90
N ASN A 24 24.95 -12.71 16.41
CA ASN A 24 23.66 -13.05 15.80
C ASN A 24 23.83 -13.55 14.34
N HIS A 25 24.87 -14.35 14.05
CA HIS A 25 25.19 -14.74 12.67
C HIS A 25 24.16 -15.73 12.10
N LYS A 26 23.72 -15.46 10.87
CA LYS A 26 22.81 -16.29 10.08
C LYS A 26 23.54 -16.87 8.87
N VAL A 27 22.98 -17.92 8.27
CA VAL A 27 23.58 -18.60 7.10
C VAL A 27 23.00 -18.00 5.81
N CYS A 28 23.85 -17.78 4.82
CA CYS A 28 23.48 -17.36 3.46
C CYS A 28 24.35 -18.10 2.45
N GLY A 29 23.73 -18.94 1.61
CA GLY A 29 24.49 -19.84 0.71
C GLY A 29 25.48 -20.69 1.51
N ASN A 30 26.77 -20.55 1.21
CA ASN A 30 27.86 -21.26 1.90
C ASN A 30 28.55 -20.42 2.99
N GLY A 31 28.07 -19.21 3.28
CA GLY A 31 28.68 -18.28 4.23
C GLY A 31 27.80 -17.97 5.44
N PHE A 32 28.41 -17.33 6.45
CA PHE A 32 27.71 -16.74 7.59
C PHE A 32 27.73 -15.22 7.45
N TYR A 33 26.60 -14.57 7.75
CA TYR A 33 26.46 -13.11 7.69
C TYR A 33 25.86 -12.56 8.97
N ASN A 34 26.17 -11.30 9.29
CA ASN A 34 25.55 -10.59 10.40
C ASN A 34 24.28 -9.85 9.92
N PRO A 35 23.07 -10.26 10.32
CA PRO A 35 21.83 -9.63 9.90
C PRO A 35 21.67 -8.17 10.36
N ASP A 36 22.50 -7.71 11.29
CA ASP A 36 22.50 -6.30 11.74
C ASP A 36 23.24 -5.38 10.75
N HIS A 37 24.07 -5.94 9.85
CA HIS A 37 24.87 -5.19 8.88
C HIS A 37 24.72 -5.64 7.43
N GLU A 38 24.31 -6.89 7.22
CA GLU A 38 24.27 -7.57 5.94
C GLU A 38 22.89 -8.23 5.71
N THR A 39 22.56 -8.48 4.45
CA THR A 39 21.35 -9.15 3.99
C THR A 39 21.74 -10.26 3.02
N CYS A 40 21.06 -11.40 3.13
CA CYS A 40 21.24 -12.50 2.18
C CYS A 40 20.32 -12.32 0.98
N CYS A 41 20.89 -12.21 -0.21
CA CYS A 41 20.19 -12.04 -1.48
C CYS A 41 20.57 -13.16 -2.44
N ASP A 42 19.64 -14.05 -2.76
CA ASP A 42 19.84 -15.21 -3.65
C ASP A 42 21.12 -16.02 -3.36
N GLY A 43 21.42 -16.20 -2.07
CA GLY A 43 22.59 -16.95 -1.60
C GLY A 43 23.90 -16.16 -1.53
N ALA A 44 23.89 -14.87 -1.91
CA ALA A 44 25.01 -13.95 -1.75
C ALA A 44 24.81 -13.00 -0.55
N ILE A 45 25.90 -12.76 0.18
CA ILE A 45 25.92 -11.82 1.31
C ILE A 45 26.12 -10.41 0.74
N SER A 46 25.14 -9.53 0.95
CA SER A 46 25.13 -8.15 0.45
C SER A 46 24.93 -7.15 1.57
N SER A 47 25.38 -5.91 1.38
CA SER A 47 25.21 -4.81 2.33
C SER A 47 24.53 -3.61 1.66
N PRO A 48 23.73 -2.82 2.40
CA PRO A 48 23.52 -2.83 3.85
C PRO A 48 22.34 -3.71 4.32
N ALA A 49 22.33 -4.04 5.62
CA ALA A 49 21.21 -4.73 6.28
C ALA A 49 19.87 -4.01 6.10
N GLY A 50 18.81 -4.80 5.89
CA GLY A 50 17.43 -4.32 5.84
C GLY A 50 17.03 -3.70 4.51
N TRP A 51 17.94 -3.66 3.52
CA TRP A 51 17.59 -3.27 2.16
C TRP A 51 17.01 -4.46 1.39
N PRO A 52 16.03 -4.22 0.49
CA PRO A 52 15.47 -5.28 -0.32
C PRO A 52 16.49 -5.81 -1.33
N CYS A 53 16.35 -7.09 -1.67
CA CYS A 53 17.20 -7.77 -2.65
C CYS A 53 16.71 -7.54 -4.09
N CYS A 54 17.68 -7.49 -4.99
CA CYS A 54 17.53 -7.50 -6.43
C CYS A 54 18.58 -8.46 -7.00
N GLY A 55 18.18 -9.71 -7.25
CA GLY A 55 19.11 -10.80 -7.51
C GLY A 55 20.08 -11.02 -6.34
N LEU A 56 21.37 -11.03 -6.65
CA LEU A 56 22.45 -11.30 -5.69
C LEU A 56 22.84 -10.11 -4.80
N SER A 57 22.19 -8.94 -4.95
CA SER A 57 22.59 -7.72 -4.25
C SER A 57 21.41 -6.93 -3.71
N THR A 58 21.64 -6.16 -2.67
CA THR A 58 20.67 -5.22 -2.12
C THR A 58 20.57 -3.95 -2.98
N TYR A 59 19.38 -3.35 -3.07
CA TYR A 59 19.16 -2.11 -3.82
C TYR A 59 18.36 -1.07 -3.03
N ASN A 60 18.45 0.20 -3.44
CA ASN A 60 17.76 1.28 -2.76
C ASN A 60 16.33 1.45 -3.27
N ALA A 61 15.34 0.82 -2.63
CA ALA A 61 13.94 0.98 -3.04
C ALA A 61 13.40 2.43 -3.01
N ALA A 62 14.06 3.36 -2.31
CA ALA A 62 13.68 4.77 -2.34
C ALA A 62 14.11 5.48 -3.64
N LEU A 63 15.15 4.98 -4.32
CA LEU A 63 15.72 5.59 -5.53
C LEU A 63 15.63 4.71 -6.77
N GLN A 64 15.36 3.43 -6.59
CA GLN A 64 15.43 2.43 -7.63
C GLN A 64 14.25 1.47 -7.53
N VAL A 65 13.92 0.86 -8.65
CA VAL A 65 13.02 -0.28 -8.78
C VAL A 65 13.83 -1.47 -9.29
N CYS A 66 13.59 -2.67 -8.76
CA CYS A 66 14.26 -3.87 -9.24
C CYS A 66 13.40 -4.57 -10.29
N CYS A 67 13.90 -4.67 -11.53
CA CYS A 67 13.25 -5.42 -12.61
C CYS A 67 14.17 -6.55 -13.06
N ASP A 68 13.71 -7.80 -12.95
CA ASP A 68 14.46 -9.00 -13.36
C ASP A 68 15.92 -8.98 -12.86
N ASN A 69 16.08 -8.87 -11.53
CA ASN A 69 17.37 -8.81 -10.84
C ASN A 69 18.27 -7.62 -11.20
N THR A 70 17.75 -6.63 -11.95
CA THR A 70 18.49 -5.43 -12.32
C THR A 70 17.87 -4.18 -11.66
N PRO A 71 18.63 -3.41 -10.87
CA PRO A 71 18.12 -2.18 -10.27
C PRO A 71 18.15 -1.02 -11.27
N TYR A 72 16.99 -0.40 -11.50
CA TYR A 72 16.82 0.77 -12.37
C TYR A 72 16.47 2.00 -11.54
N PRO A 73 16.96 3.20 -11.87
CA PRO A 73 16.55 4.43 -11.19
C PRO A 73 15.03 4.68 -11.31
N ASN A 74 14.38 5.15 -10.23
CA ASN A 74 12.96 5.50 -10.24
C ASN A 74 12.61 6.59 -11.28
N SER A 75 13.61 7.34 -11.77
CA SER A 75 13.44 8.33 -12.82
C SER A 75 13.09 7.74 -14.20
N VAL A 76 13.39 6.45 -14.44
CA VAL A 76 13.03 5.77 -15.69
C VAL A 76 11.75 4.93 -15.55
N GLY A 77 11.23 4.78 -14.33
CA GLY A 77 10.04 4.01 -14.03
C GLY A 77 10.00 3.57 -12.57
N SER A 78 8.81 3.46 -12.01
CA SER A 78 8.58 3.05 -10.60
C SER A 78 7.95 1.66 -10.47
N ALA A 79 7.68 1.00 -11.60
CA ALA A 79 7.18 -0.37 -11.66
C ALA A 79 7.92 -1.16 -12.74
N CYS A 80 7.77 -2.49 -12.72
CA CYS A 80 8.44 -3.38 -13.65
C CYS A 80 7.45 -4.13 -14.52
N CYS A 81 7.73 -4.16 -15.81
CA CYS A 81 7.11 -5.06 -16.76
C CYS A 81 8.19 -6.04 -17.22
N LYS A 82 8.23 -7.19 -16.55
CA LYS A 82 9.34 -8.15 -16.65
C LYS A 82 10.68 -7.48 -16.28
N ASN A 83 11.56 -7.30 -17.26
CA ASN A 83 12.88 -6.69 -17.11
C ASN A 83 12.92 -5.20 -17.44
N LYS A 84 11.77 -4.58 -17.80
CA LYS A 84 11.71 -3.17 -18.19
C LYS A 84 11.08 -2.32 -17.09
N PRO A 85 11.77 -1.29 -16.57
CA PRO A 85 11.14 -0.30 -15.72
C PRO A 85 10.15 0.53 -16.56
N TYR A 86 9.03 0.92 -15.95
CA TYR A 86 8.02 1.75 -16.59
C TYR A 86 7.34 2.68 -15.58
N ASP A 87 6.72 3.75 -16.08
CA ASP A 87 5.92 4.68 -15.28
C ASP A 87 4.43 4.29 -15.34
N PRO A 88 3.83 3.83 -14.23
CA PRO A 88 2.40 3.47 -14.16
C PRO A 88 1.44 4.62 -14.50
N ASN A 89 1.89 5.88 -14.43
CA ASN A 89 1.06 7.03 -14.75
C ASN A 89 0.93 7.28 -16.26
N THR A 90 1.81 6.69 -17.06
CA THR A 90 1.84 6.87 -18.52
C THR A 90 1.71 5.56 -19.29
N GLN A 91 2.00 4.43 -18.65
CA GLN A 91 2.04 3.12 -19.27
C GLN A 91 1.37 2.05 -18.40
N THR A 92 0.86 1.01 -19.04
CA THR A 92 0.36 -0.20 -18.39
C THR A 92 1.17 -1.41 -18.87
N CYS A 93 1.57 -2.28 -17.93
CA CYS A 93 2.11 -3.60 -18.25
C CYS A 93 0.99 -4.64 -18.35
N CYS A 94 0.99 -5.43 -19.42
CA CYS A 94 0.12 -6.60 -19.56
C CYS A 94 0.90 -7.76 -20.18
N VAL A 95 1.06 -8.84 -19.41
CA VAL A 95 1.82 -10.06 -19.78
C VAL A 95 3.14 -9.72 -20.47
N ASP A 96 4.02 -9.09 -19.70
CA ASP A 96 5.37 -8.66 -20.11
C ASP A 96 5.43 -7.60 -21.22
N THR A 97 4.30 -7.09 -21.69
CA THR A 97 4.23 -6.08 -22.76
C THR A 97 3.81 -4.72 -22.19
N LEU A 98 4.55 -3.66 -22.54
CA LEU A 98 4.25 -2.28 -22.16
C LEU A 98 3.37 -1.60 -23.21
N TYR A 99 2.29 -0.97 -22.74
CA TYR A 99 1.36 -0.21 -23.57
C TYR A 99 1.32 1.26 -23.13
N PRO A 100 1.33 2.24 -24.07
CA PRO A 100 1.25 3.67 -23.76
C PRO A 100 -0.19 4.11 -23.48
N LYS A 101 -0.88 3.39 -22.58
CA LYS A 101 -2.27 3.64 -22.20
C LYS A 101 -2.37 3.57 -20.68
N PRO A 102 -2.22 4.71 -19.97
CA PRO A 102 -2.40 4.71 -18.53
C PRO A 102 -3.85 4.36 -18.17
N ASN A 103 -4.06 3.75 -17.01
CA ASN A 103 -5.36 3.28 -16.51
C ASN A 103 -5.99 2.11 -17.28
N ALA A 104 -5.41 1.65 -18.38
CA ALA A 104 -5.84 0.39 -18.98
C ALA A 104 -5.57 -0.77 -18.02
N LYS A 105 -6.41 -1.81 -18.07
CA LYS A 105 -6.23 -3.01 -17.23
C LYS A 105 -5.83 -4.21 -18.09
N CYS A 106 -5.15 -5.16 -17.49
CA CYS A 106 -4.84 -6.43 -18.15
C CYS A 106 -5.90 -7.47 -17.75
N CYS A 107 -6.57 -8.06 -18.73
CA CYS A 107 -7.45 -9.20 -18.56
C CYS A 107 -6.82 -10.42 -19.23
N ASP A 108 -6.32 -11.35 -18.41
CA ASP A 108 -5.48 -12.47 -18.83
C ASP A 108 -4.28 -12.00 -19.67
N LYS A 109 -4.38 -11.98 -21.00
CA LYS A 109 -3.33 -11.55 -21.94
C LYS A 109 -3.67 -10.32 -22.78
N LYS A 110 -4.81 -9.70 -22.53
CA LYS A 110 -5.32 -8.60 -23.36
C LYS A 110 -5.51 -7.33 -22.52
N LEU A 111 -5.12 -6.22 -23.13
CA LEU A 111 -5.35 -4.89 -22.56
C LEU A 111 -6.80 -4.50 -22.79
N ILE A 112 -7.49 -4.06 -21.73
CA ILE A 112 -8.88 -3.61 -21.76
C ILE A 112 -9.01 -2.17 -21.27
N ASP A 113 -10.03 -1.47 -21.77
CA ASP A 113 -10.46 -0.18 -21.24
C ASP A 113 -11.48 -0.43 -20.11
N PRO A 114 -11.12 -0.17 -18.83
CA PRO A 114 -12.02 -0.43 -17.72
C PRO A 114 -13.28 0.44 -17.72
N THR A 115 -13.38 1.47 -18.56
CA THR A 115 -14.59 2.30 -18.67
C THR A 115 -15.68 1.64 -19.51
N THR A 116 -15.30 0.80 -20.48
CA THR A 116 -16.21 0.11 -21.41
C THR A 116 -16.17 -1.41 -21.29
N GLU A 117 -15.21 -1.97 -20.55
CA GLU A 117 -15.01 -3.41 -20.42
C GLU A 117 -14.76 -3.81 -18.95
N LEU A 118 -15.10 -5.05 -18.62
CA LEU A 118 -14.78 -5.73 -17.37
C LEU A 118 -13.99 -7.01 -17.65
N CYS A 119 -13.11 -7.36 -16.72
CA CYS A 119 -12.45 -8.67 -16.72
C CYS A 119 -13.15 -9.58 -15.71
N CYS A 120 -14.03 -10.44 -16.22
CA CYS A 120 -14.86 -11.34 -15.44
C CYS A 120 -14.33 -12.77 -15.59
N ASN A 121 -13.79 -13.33 -14.50
CA ASN A 121 -13.10 -14.63 -14.48
C ASN A 121 -12.17 -14.86 -15.71
N LYS A 122 -11.26 -13.90 -15.95
CA LYS A 122 -10.30 -13.87 -17.08
C LYS A 122 -10.91 -13.71 -18.48
N LYS A 123 -12.23 -13.60 -18.61
CA LYS A 123 -12.93 -13.28 -19.85
C LYS A 123 -13.20 -11.77 -19.91
N ILE A 124 -13.04 -11.19 -21.09
CA ILE A 124 -13.44 -9.80 -21.34
C ILE A 124 -14.93 -9.77 -21.60
N ALA A 125 -15.64 -8.92 -20.87
CA ALA A 125 -17.06 -8.69 -21.01
C ALA A 125 -17.33 -7.18 -21.12
N ASP A 126 -18.42 -6.81 -21.78
CA ASP A 126 -18.79 -5.42 -21.98
C ASP A 126 -19.21 -4.77 -20.65
N ARG A 127 -18.99 -3.46 -20.54
CA ARG A 127 -19.41 -2.63 -19.41
C ARG A 127 -20.34 -1.52 -19.93
N PRO A 128 -21.63 -1.81 -20.17
CA PRO A 128 -22.56 -0.82 -20.70
C PRO A 128 -22.73 0.40 -19.78
N THR A 129 -22.61 0.20 -18.46
CA THR A 129 -22.65 1.29 -17.48
C THR A 129 -21.59 1.10 -16.39
N PRO A 130 -21.17 2.18 -15.70
CA PRO A 130 -20.25 2.08 -14.57
C PRO A 130 -20.75 1.19 -13.42
N TYR A 131 -22.04 0.86 -13.36
CA TYR A 131 -22.63 0.05 -12.30
C TYR A 131 -22.62 -1.46 -12.58
N HIS A 132 -22.32 -1.87 -13.82
CA HIS A 132 -22.20 -3.29 -14.14
C HIS A 132 -21.09 -3.94 -13.33
N LYS A 133 -21.35 -5.16 -12.87
CA LYS A 133 -20.44 -6.00 -12.10
C LYS A 133 -20.30 -7.35 -12.78
N CYS A 134 -19.25 -8.10 -12.43
CA CYS A 134 -19.10 -9.48 -12.89
C CYS A 134 -19.95 -10.43 -12.04
N CYS A 135 -20.56 -11.40 -12.71
CA CYS A 135 -21.04 -12.65 -12.14
C CYS A 135 -20.37 -13.79 -12.94
N ASP A 136 -19.38 -14.44 -12.32
CA ASP A 136 -18.44 -15.32 -13.02
C ASP A 136 -17.82 -14.69 -14.29
N ILE A 137 -18.24 -15.15 -15.49
CA ILE A 137 -17.77 -14.70 -16.79
C ILE A 137 -18.66 -13.63 -17.45
N GLU A 138 -19.85 -13.40 -16.90
CA GLU A 138 -20.85 -12.46 -17.44
C GLU A 138 -20.91 -11.19 -16.62
N THR A 139 -21.55 -10.16 -17.17
CA THR A 139 -21.76 -8.88 -16.50
C THR A 139 -23.22 -8.64 -16.26
N TYR A 140 -23.56 -8.08 -15.11
CA TYR A 140 -24.95 -7.84 -14.71
C TYR A 140 -25.14 -6.46 -14.09
N HIS A 141 -26.37 -5.96 -14.13
CA HIS A 141 -26.73 -4.69 -13.50
C HIS A 141 -27.39 -4.95 -12.12
N PRO A 142 -26.80 -4.54 -10.98
CA PRO A 142 -27.29 -4.89 -9.65
C PRO A 142 -28.70 -4.39 -9.28
N LEU A 143 -29.28 -3.47 -10.05
CA LEU A 143 -30.68 -3.04 -9.86
C LEU A 143 -31.69 -3.94 -10.61
N LEU A 144 -31.23 -4.72 -11.59
CA LEU A 144 -32.09 -5.54 -12.44
C LEU A 144 -31.92 -7.03 -12.12
N GLU A 145 -30.71 -7.41 -11.70
CA GLU A 145 -30.28 -8.80 -11.55
C GLU A 145 -29.50 -8.98 -10.24
N THR A 146 -29.59 -10.20 -9.68
CA THR A 146 -28.86 -10.66 -8.51
C THR A 146 -27.88 -11.75 -8.95
N CYS A 147 -26.62 -11.66 -8.53
CA CYS A 147 -25.63 -12.71 -8.74
C CYS A 147 -25.45 -13.52 -7.46
N CYS A 148 -25.68 -14.83 -7.52
CA CYS A 148 -25.51 -15.76 -6.41
C CYS A 148 -24.42 -16.77 -6.76
N GLU A 149 -23.28 -16.64 -6.07
CA GLU A 149 -22.01 -17.29 -6.44
C GLU A 149 -21.65 -16.94 -7.90
N ASP A 150 -21.96 -17.84 -8.83
CA ASP A 150 -21.65 -17.72 -10.25
C ASP A 150 -22.90 -17.75 -11.14
N THR A 151 -24.10 -17.69 -10.55
CA THR A 151 -25.38 -17.78 -11.25
C THR A 151 -26.14 -16.45 -11.21
N LEU A 152 -26.61 -15.99 -12.37
CA LEU A 152 -27.44 -14.81 -12.49
C LEU A 152 -28.92 -15.13 -12.32
N HIS A 153 -29.59 -14.26 -11.57
CA HIS A 153 -31.01 -14.33 -11.26
C HIS A 153 -31.67 -12.97 -11.46
N THR A 154 -32.97 -12.98 -11.70
CA THR A 154 -33.82 -11.78 -11.79
C THR A 154 -35.03 -11.95 -10.86
N PRO A 155 -35.49 -10.90 -10.17
CA PRO A 155 -35.02 -9.49 -10.18
C PRO A 155 -33.77 -9.21 -9.32
N GLY A 156 -33.31 -7.96 -9.25
CA GLY A 156 -32.10 -7.52 -8.54
C GLY A 156 -32.25 -7.30 -7.02
N ASP A 157 -33.46 -7.41 -6.48
CA ASP A 157 -33.76 -7.28 -5.04
C ASP A 157 -33.77 -8.62 -4.29
N LEU A 158 -33.30 -9.70 -4.92
CA LEU A 158 -33.21 -11.02 -4.30
C LEU A 158 -31.97 -11.15 -3.39
N SER A 159 -32.08 -12.06 -2.42
CA SER A 159 -30.98 -12.50 -1.55
C SER A 159 -30.44 -13.86 -2.00
N CYS A 160 -29.18 -14.16 -1.69
CA CYS A 160 -28.55 -15.40 -2.13
C CYS A 160 -28.48 -16.45 -1.01
N CYS A 161 -28.77 -17.70 -1.39
CA CYS A 161 -28.57 -18.89 -0.58
C CYS A 161 -27.73 -19.89 -1.38
N LYS A 162 -26.41 -19.79 -1.25
CA LYS A 162 -25.44 -20.39 -2.18
C LYS A 162 -25.66 -19.83 -3.60
N ASN A 163 -25.82 -20.70 -4.59
CA ASN A 163 -26.06 -20.37 -5.99
C ASN A 163 -27.53 -20.00 -6.31
N GLU A 164 -28.46 -20.21 -5.37
CA GLU A 164 -29.89 -19.92 -5.58
C GLU A 164 -30.27 -18.53 -5.03
N ALA A 165 -31.11 -17.80 -5.75
CA ALA A 165 -31.68 -16.54 -5.29
C ALA A 165 -33.07 -16.76 -4.67
N TYR A 166 -33.41 -15.97 -3.66
CA TYR A 166 -34.71 -16.01 -2.98
C TYR A 166 -35.18 -14.61 -2.57
N ASP A 167 -36.50 -14.43 -2.48
CA ASP A 167 -37.08 -13.20 -1.94
C ASP A 167 -36.99 -13.21 -0.40
N PRO A 168 -36.22 -12.28 0.23
CA PRO A 168 -36.07 -12.25 1.68
C PRO A 168 -37.33 -11.86 2.46
N ARG A 169 -38.38 -11.37 1.77
CA ARG A 169 -39.71 -11.11 2.35
C ARG A 169 -40.48 -12.41 2.57
N GLU A 170 -40.30 -13.37 1.68
CA GLU A 170 -41.05 -14.64 1.66
C GLU A 170 -40.25 -15.83 2.22
N HIS A 171 -38.92 -15.74 2.15
CA HIS A 171 -38.03 -16.84 2.52
C HIS A 171 -36.82 -16.36 3.31
N SER A 172 -36.15 -17.32 3.96
CA SER A 172 -34.90 -17.16 4.69
C SER A 172 -33.90 -18.22 4.22
N CYS A 173 -32.61 -18.02 4.45
CA CYS A 173 -31.57 -19.00 4.10
C CYS A 173 -30.84 -19.48 5.36
N CYS A 174 -30.90 -20.78 5.66
CA CYS A 174 -30.13 -21.40 6.73
C CYS A 174 -29.28 -22.55 6.20
N ASN A 175 -27.96 -22.45 6.42
CA ASN A 175 -26.98 -23.45 5.98
C ASN A 175 -27.10 -23.83 4.48
N GLY A 176 -27.44 -22.85 3.64
CA GLY A 176 -27.62 -23.05 2.21
C GLY A 176 -28.92 -23.74 1.80
N VAL A 177 -29.94 -23.73 2.66
CA VAL A 177 -31.29 -24.19 2.36
C VAL A 177 -32.25 -23.01 2.47
N ILE A 178 -33.04 -22.79 1.41
CA ILE A 178 -34.10 -21.77 1.37
C ILE A 178 -35.34 -22.33 2.08
N ILE A 179 -35.89 -21.56 3.00
CA ILE A 179 -37.00 -21.95 3.88
C ILE A 179 -38.01 -20.82 4.01
N SER A 180 -39.26 -21.15 4.31
CA SER A 180 -40.34 -20.19 4.54
C SER A 180 -40.77 -20.20 6.02
N PRO A 181 -41.26 -19.08 6.59
CA PRO A 181 -41.40 -17.74 6.00
C PRO A 181 -40.09 -16.93 5.96
N GLY A 182 -40.18 -15.73 5.36
CA GLY A 182 -39.13 -14.72 5.43
C GLY A 182 -38.93 -14.17 6.84
N GLY A 183 -37.79 -13.51 7.06
CA GLY A 183 -37.47 -12.86 8.33
C GLY A 183 -36.97 -13.78 9.45
N LEU A 184 -36.84 -15.08 9.21
CA LEU A 184 -36.22 -16.01 10.16
C LEU A 184 -34.70 -15.79 10.23
N LYS A 185 -34.12 -16.11 11.39
CA LYS A 185 -32.66 -16.16 11.61
C LYS A 185 -32.22 -17.60 11.80
N CYS A 186 -30.92 -17.85 11.70
CA CYS A 186 -30.38 -19.21 11.75
C CYS A 186 -29.54 -19.41 13.00
N CYS A 187 -29.75 -20.56 13.63
CA CYS A 187 -28.96 -21.08 14.73
C CYS A 187 -28.26 -22.35 14.26
N GLY A 188 -27.11 -22.19 13.59
CA GLY A 188 -26.55 -23.25 12.78
C GLY A 188 -27.52 -23.62 11.63
N PRO A 189 -27.94 -24.89 11.49
CA PRO A 189 -28.91 -25.30 10.47
C PRO A 189 -30.37 -25.03 10.86
N ILE A 190 -30.65 -24.65 12.12
CA ILE A 190 -32.02 -24.55 12.63
C ILE A 190 -32.53 -23.11 12.46
N PRO A 191 -33.64 -22.89 11.74
CA PRO A 191 -34.25 -21.58 11.67
C PRO A 191 -35.06 -21.25 12.93
N TYR A 192 -35.10 -19.97 13.27
CA TYR A 192 -35.86 -19.46 14.39
C TYR A 192 -36.42 -18.06 14.12
N ASP A 193 -37.57 -17.77 14.73
CA ASP A 193 -38.17 -16.43 14.67
C ASP A 193 -37.42 -15.50 15.64
N PRO A 194 -36.69 -14.47 15.17
CA PRO A 194 -35.96 -13.57 16.06
C PRO A 194 -36.86 -12.76 16.99
N ASN A 195 -38.16 -12.67 16.76
CA ASN A 195 -39.09 -11.98 17.66
C ASN A 195 -39.48 -12.86 18.85
N LEU A 196 -39.65 -14.17 18.61
CA LEU A 196 -40.10 -15.13 19.61
C LEU A 196 -38.97 -15.93 20.24
N GLN A 197 -37.81 -16.00 19.59
CA GLN A 197 -36.73 -16.94 19.92
C GLN A 197 -35.33 -16.31 19.85
N SER A 198 -34.38 -16.92 20.53
CA SER A 198 -32.95 -16.61 20.55
C SER A 198 -32.11 -17.83 20.18
N CYS A 199 -30.91 -17.62 19.66
CA CYS A 199 -29.92 -18.66 19.40
C CYS A 199 -28.76 -18.55 20.38
N CYS A 200 -28.49 -19.61 21.12
CA CYS A 200 -27.44 -19.64 22.14
C CYS A 200 -26.63 -20.92 22.00
N TYR A 201 -25.36 -20.77 21.61
CA TYR A 201 -24.45 -21.89 21.35
C TYR A 201 -25.05 -22.96 20.41
N GLY A 202 -25.77 -22.53 19.36
CA GLY A 202 -26.38 -23.45 18.40
C GLY A 202 -27.73 -24.04 18.82
N ILE A 203 -28.29 -23.62 19.96
CA ILE A 203 -29.61 -24.07 20.44
C ILE A 203 -30.63 -22.92 20.35
N VAL A 204 -31.77 -23.19 19.72
CA VAL A 204 -32.91 -22.26 19.63
C VAL A 204 -33.77 -22.33 20.89
N ARG A 205 -34.10 -21.19 21.48
CA ARG A 205 -34.93 -21.07 22.71
C ARG A 205 -35.99 -20.00 22.54
N LYS A 206 -37.11 -20.11 23.27
CA LYS A 206 -38.15 -19.06 23.32
C LYS A 206 -37.66 -17.91 24.19
N LYS A 207 -37.79 -16.68 23.72
CA LYS A 207 -37.55 -15.46 24.50
C LYS A 207 -38.57 -15.38 25.64
N SER A 208 -38.11 -15.03 26.83
CA SER A 208 -39.01 -14.70 27.96
C SER A 208 -39.86 -13.46 27.64
N ALA A 209 -41.05 -13.36 28.26
CA ALA A 209 -41.99 -12.24 28.09
C ALA A 209 -41.39 -10.84 28.36
N GLU A 210 -40.25 -10.76 29.05
CA GLU A 210 -39.53 -9.52 29.37
C GLU A 210 -38.60 -9.01 28.25
N GLY A 211 -38.67 -9.58 27.04
CA GLY A 211 -37.85 -9.18 25.90
C GLY A 211 -36.52 -9.92 25.82
N GLY A 212 -35.97 -10.02 24.60
CA GLY A 212 -34.82 -10.84 24.23
C GLY A 212 -33.59 -10.63 25.10
N LYS A 213 -33.46 -11.46 26.13
CA LYS A 213 -32.31 -11.53 27.03
C LYS A 213 -31.10 -12.07 26.25
N PRO A 214 -29.92 -11.43 26.33
CA PRO A 214 -28.68 -12.05 25.88
C PRO A 214 -28.48 -13.37 26.62
N CYS A 215 -27.73 -14.28 26.01
CA CYS A 215 -27.38 -15.53 26.67
C CYS A 215 -25.93 -15.55 27.15
N CYS A 216 -25.77 -16.28 28.25
CA CYS A 216 -24.51 -16.61 28.84
C CYS A 216 -24.35 -18.13 28.82
N GLY A 217 -23.47 -18.63 27.96
CA GLY A 217 -23.45 -20.07 27.72
C GLY A 217 -24.79 -20.51 27.13
N ALA A 218 -25.37 -21.56 27.72
CA ALA A 218 -26.66 -22.11 27.32
C ALA A 218 -27.88 -21.43 28.00
N THR A 219 -27.69 -20.37 28.79
CA THR A 219 -28.72 -19.80 29.67
C THR A 219 -29.03 -18.34 29.31
N ASP A 220 -30.30 -18.00 29.16
CA ASP A 220 -30.75 -16.61 29.02
C ASP A 220 -30.56 -15.85 30.33
N TYR A 221 -30.16 -14.58 30.25
CA TYR A 221 -30.02 -13.77 31.46
C TYR A 221 -30.47 -12.33 31.29
N ASN A 222 -30.94 -11.75 32.39
CA ASN A 222 -31.32 -10.34 32.40
C ASN A 222 -30.08 -9.47 32.67
N PRO A 223 -29.61 -8.66 31.71
CA PRO A 223 -28.42 -7.83 31.88
C PRO A 223 -28.61 -6.71 32.91
N LYS A 224 -29.85 -6.43 33.33
CA LYS A 224 -30.15 -5.53 34.46
C LYS A 224 -29.97 -6.18 35.83
N THR A 225 -29.66 -7.46 35.91
CA THR A 225 -29.53 -8.19 37.19
C THR A 225 -28.36 -9.16 37.21
N HIS A 226 -27.81 -9.51 36.05
CA HIS A 226 -26.74 -10.47 35.92
C HIS A 226 -25.69 -10.00 34.91
N THR A 227 -24.47 -10.52 35.08
CA THR A 227 -23.34 -10.29 34.18
C THR A 227 -22.84 -11.64 33.66
N CYS A 228 -22.52 -11.70 32.36
CA CYS A 228 -22.00 -12.92 31.74
C CYS A 228 -20.51 -12.83 31.49
N CYS A 229 -19.72 -13.73 32.08
CA CYS A 229 -18.28 -13.79 31.89
C CYS A 229 -17.86 -15.14 31.31
N ASN A 230 -17.45 -15.12 30.04
CA ASN A 230 -16.99 -16.29 29.28
C ASN A 230 -17.91 -17.53 29.43
N GLY A 231 -19.22 -17.29 29.29
CA GLY A 231 -20.25 -18.33 29.38
C GLY A 231 -20.75 -18.68 30.80
N ILE A 232 -20.18 -18.06 31.84
CA ILE A 232 -20.63 -18.22 33.23
C ILE A 232 -21.46 -17.02 33.65
N LEU A 233 -22.67 -17.31 34.14
CA LEU A 233 -23.61 -16.29 34.60
C LEU A 233 -23.36 -15.93 36.07
N HIS A 234 -23.24 -14.64 36.36
CA HIS A 234 -23.03 -14.11 37.71
C HIS A 234 -24.18 -13.18 38.10
N THR A 235 -24.58 -13.21 39.37
CA THR A 235 -25.59 -12.31 39.94
C THR A 235 -24.96 -10.95 40.28
N GLY A 236 -25.62 -9.85 39.89
CA GLY A 236 -25.17 -8.48 40.15
C GLY A 236 -24.99 -7.64 38.88
N THR A 237 -25.25 -6.34 39.01
CA THR A 237 -25.03 -5.33 37.97
C THR A 237 -23.73 -4.56 38.20
N ASN A 238 -23.24 -3.84 37.19
CA ASN A 238 -22.01 -3.03 37.24
C ASN A 238 -20.71 -3.81 37.45
N SER A 239 -20.71 -5.13 37.24
CA SER A 239 -19.46 -5.90 37.18
C SER A 239 -18.96 -6.02 35.74
N SER A 240 -17.65 -5.96 35.56
CA SER A 240 -16.97 -6.29 34.31
C SER A 240 -16.35 -7.67 34.39
N CYS A 241 -15.99 -8.25 33.24
CA CYS A 241 -15.45 -9.60 33.18
C CYS A 241 -13.92 -9.60 33.12
N CYS A 242 -13.32 -10.42 33.98
CA CYS A 242 -11.92 -10.82 33.95
C CYS A 242 -11.89 -12.33 33.69
N GLY A 243 -11.85 -12.72 32.40
CA GLY A 243 -12.03 -14.11 32.00
C GLY A 243 -13.42 -14.64 32.39
N GLN A 244 -13.47 -15.62 33.29
CA GLN A 244 -14.70 -16.23 33.82
C GLN A 244 -15.26 -15.57 35.07
N LYS A 245 -14.52 -14.65 35.71
CA LYS A 245 -14.92 -13.98 36.96
C LYS A 245 -15.45 -12.57 36.69
N THR A 246 -16.34 -12.11 37.56
CA THR A 246 -16.75 -10.71 37.66
C THR A 246 -15.84 -9.91 38.60
N TYR A 247 -15.65 -8.64 38.31
CA TYR A 247 -15.02 -7.67 39.22
C TYR A 247 -15.74 -6.31 39.12
N TYR A 248 -15.65 -5.46 40.14
CA TYR A 248 -16.25 -4.13 40.13
C TYR A 248 -15.26 -3.07 39.65
N PRO A 249 -15.41 -2.51 38.43
CA PRO A 249 -14.43 -1.58 37.88
C PRO A 249 -14.23 -0.33 38.72
N ASP A 250 -15.18 0.06 39.57
CA ASP A 250 -15.04 1.24 40.41
C ASP A 250 -14.11 1.02 41.62
N SER A 251 -13.98 -0.22 42.09
CA SER A 251 -13.19 -0.55 43.29
C SER A 251 -11.93 -1.37 43.00
N GLU A 252 -11.86 -2.12 41.90
CA GLU A 252 -10.77 -3.06 41.65
C GLU A 252 -10.43 -3.22 40.15
N CYS A 253 -9.24 -3.77 39.89
CA CYS A 253 -8.77 -4.19 38.58
C CYS A 253 -9.11 -5.66 38.30
N CYS A 254 -8.88 -6.11 37.07
CA CYS A 254 -8.93 -7.53 36.70
C CYS A 254 -8.09 -8.34 37.71
N GLU A 255 -8.55 -9.52 38.14
CA GLU A 255 -7.95 -10.35 39.21
C GLU A 255 -8.03 -9.77 40.64
N GLY A 256 -8.82 -8.72 40.87
CA GLY A 256 -9.23 -8.28 42.21
C GLY A 256 -8.25 -7.35 42.94
N GLN A 257 -7.33 -6.70 42.21
CA GLN A 257 -6.46 -5.71 42.84
C GLN A 257 -7.23 -4.42 43.13
N ASN A 258 -7.35 -4.02 44.41
CA ASN A 258 -8.05 -2.80 44.82
C ASN A 258 -7.42 -1.54 44.20
N LYS A 259 -8.25 -0.67 43.61
CA LYS A 259 -7.87 0.60 42.99
C LYS A 259 -7.43 1.64 44.01
N ASN A 260 -8.08 1.79 45.16
CA ASN A 260 -7.80 2.85 46.14
C ASN A 260 -7.57 4.25 45.49
N GLY A 261 -8.40 4.62 44.50
CA GLY A 261 -8.29 5.88 43.75
C GLY A 261 -7.29 5.88 42.57
N LEU A 262 -6.68 4.75 42.25
CA LEU A 262 -5.82 4.52 41.10
C LEU A 262 -6.61 4.00 39.88
N ASP A 263 -5.96 3.94 38.72
CA ASP A 263 -6.53 3.36 37.50
C ASP A 263 -5.96 1.97 37.20
N CYS A 264 -6.56 1.23 36.26
CA CYS A 264 -6.13 -0.13 35.92
C CYS A 264 -5.37 -0.23 34.61
N CYS A 265 -4.25 -0.94 34.65
CA CYS A 265 -3.55 -1.46 33.47
C CYS A 265 -3.79 -2.97 33.41
N ILE A 266 -4.92 -3.36 32.81
CA ILE A 266 -5.46 -4.74 32.84
C ILE A 266 -5.73 -5.19 34.29
N ASP A 267 -4.75 -5.80 34.94
CA ASP A 267 -4.80 -6.38 36.28
C ASP A 267 -4.12 -5.49 37.33
N LYS A 268 -3.30 -4.52 36.90
CA LYS A 268 -2.47 -3.71 37.82
C LYS A 268 -3.03 -2.32 38.09
N ALA A 269 -3.23 -1.99 39.36
CA ALA A 269 -3.53 -0.61 39.76
C ALA A 269 -2.30 0.29 39.58
N TYR A 270 -2.47 1.44 38.93
CA TYR A 270 -1.41 2.40 38.64
C TYR A 270 -1.91 3.84 38.74
N SER A 271 -1.00 4.77 39.07
CA SER A 271 -1.33 6.19 39.09
C SER A 271 -1.15 6.83 37.71
N LYS A 272 -2.24 7.34 37.12
CA LYS A 272 -2.24 8.14 35.88
C LYS A 272 -1.40 9.43 35.98
N THR A 273 -1.12 9.92 37.19
CA THR A 273 -0.33 11.16 37.39
C THR A 273 1.17 10.91 37.33
N THR A 274 1.61 9.66 37.41
CA THR A 274 3.03 9.30 37.42
C THR A 274 3.40 8.22 36.39
N HIS A 275 2.43 7.50 35.85
CA HIS A 275 2.63 6.37 34.96
C HIS A 275 1.63 6.35 33.80
N THR A 276 1.93 5.58 32.77
CA THR A 276 1.10 5.36 31.58
C THR A 276 0.98 3.85 31.31
N CYS A 277 -0.23 3.36 31.01
CA CYS A 277 -0.44 1.96 30.61
C CYS A 277 -0.43 1.81 29.09
N CYS A 278 0.44 0.95 28.55
CA CYS A 278 0.47 0.62 27.12
C CYS A 278 0.48 -0.89 26.88
N GLY A 279 -0.55 -1.39 26.19
CA GLY A 279 -0.67 -2.80 25.85
C GLY A 279 -0.57 -3.76 27.04
N GLY A 280 -1.06 -3.33 28.22
CA GLY A 280 -1.01 -4.10 29.46
C GLY A 280 0.24 -3.93 30.30
N VAL A 281 1.16 -3.03 29.94
CA VAL A 281 2.38 -2.75 30.70
C VAL A 281 2.34 -1.34 31.26
N VAL A 282 2.63 -1.20 32.56
CA VAL A 282 2.75 0.09 33.24
C VAL A 282 4.15 0.66 33.01
N HIS A 283 4.22 1.87 32.47
CA HIS A 283 5.46 2.61 32.20
C HIS A 283 5.55 3.83 33.09
N LYS A 284 6.76 4.20 33.54
CA LYS A 284 6.99 5.42 34.31
C LYS A 284 6.89 6.64 33.38
N GLY A 285 6.16 7.67 33.82
CA GLY A 285 5.89 8.90 33.06
C GLY A 285 4.40 9.10 32.80
N ALA A 286 3.89 10.28 33.14
CA ALA A 286 2.53 10.68 32.83
C ALA A 286 2.46 11.36 31.45
N ARG A 287 1.28 11.31 30.82
CA ARG A 287 1.01 11.91 29.49
C ARG A 287 1.84 11.31 28.34
N LEU A 288 2.42 10.12 28.53
CA LEU A 288 3.03 9.38 27.43
C LEU A 288 1.94 8.80 26.53
N HIS A 289 2.27 8.61 25.26
CA HIS A 289 1.39 7.99 24.29
C HIS A 289 1.81 6.54 24.03
N CYS A 290 0.86 5.70 23.63
CA CYS A 290 1.13 4.29 23.37
C CYS A 290 1.39 4.02 21.89
N CYS A 291 2.47 3.27 21.64
CA CYS A 291 2.78 2.59 20.39
C CYS A 291 2.75 1.08 20.66
N VAL A 292 1.58 0.47 20.47
CA VAL A 292 1.32 -0.93 20.84
C VAL A 292 1.57 -1.15 22.34
N LYS A 293 2.70 -1.77 22.73
CA LYS A 293 3.08 -2.05 24.12
C LYS A 293 4.07 -1.03 24.72
N LYS A 294 4.63 -0.13 23.92
CA LYS A 294 5.63 0.86 24.37
C LYS A 294 4.98 2.22 24.64
N ALA A 295 5.36 2.86 25.73
CA ALA A 295 5.07 4.26 25.97
C ALA A 295 6.18 5.13 25.33
N TYR A 296 5.80 6.24 24.70
CA TYR A 296 6.71 7.22 24.12
C TYR A 296 6.20 8.64 24.36
N ASP A 297 7.09 9.62 24.32
CA ASP A 297 6.73 11.03 24.41
C ASP A 297 6.37 11.57 23.00
N PRO A 298 5.10 11.93 22.75
CA PRO A 298 4.68 12.39 21.42
C PRO A 298 5.26 13.76 21.04
N THR A 299 5.90 14.50 21.96
CA THR A 299 6.54 15.78 21.63
C THR A 299 7.92 15.60 21.00
N THR A 300 8.54 14.42 21.18
CA THR A 300 9.90 14.12 20.70
C THR A 300 9.95 12.91 19.77
N GLU A 301 8.95 12.03 19.84
CA GLU A 301 8.95 10.74 19.15
C GLU A 301 7.69 10.50 18.30
N CYS A 302 7.81 9.59 17.34
CA CYS A 302 6.75 9.14 16.45
C CYS A 302 6.53 7.62 16.56
N CYS A 303 5.29 7.20 16.35
CA CYS A 303 4.91 5.79 16.30
C CYS A 303 4.57 5.40 14.86
N ASN A 304 5.37 4.51 14.25
CA ASN A 304 5.18 4.02 12.88
C ASN A 304 5.00 5.17 11.85
N GLY A 305 5.79 6.24 11.99
CA GLY A 305 5.71 7.41 11.11
C GLY A 305 4.54 8.36 11.37
N VAL A 306 3.76 8.13 12.45
CA VAL A 306 2.63 8.99 12.84
C VAL A 306 2.92 9.67 14.18
N ASN A 307 2.60 10.96 14.26
CA ASN A 307 2.61 11.74 15.49
C ASN A 307 1.17 12.15 15.85
N LYS A 308 0.82 12.06 17.13
CA LYS A 308 -0.55 12.27 17.61
C LYS A 308 -0.84 13.69 18.13
N VAL A 309 0.14 14.60 18.08
CA VAL A 309 0.01 15.99 18.60
C VAL A 309 0.30 17.05 17.52
N GLY A 310 0.20 16.69 16.25
CA GLY A 310 0.31 17.63 15.12
C GLY A 310 1.74 17.98 14.68
N LEU A 311 2.76 17.29 15.21
CA LEU A 311 4.13 17.38 14.71
C LEU A 311 4.34 16.47 13.48
N MET A 312 5.35 16.75 12.67
CA MET A 312 5.76 15.89 11.57
C MET A 312 6.74 14.82 12.04
N CYS A 313 6.83 13.70 11.31
CA CYS A 313 7.73 12.61 11.64
C CYS A 313 8.93 12.57 10.70
N CYS A 314 10.12 12.50 11.28
CA CYS A 314 11.37 12.27 10.59
C CYS A 314 12.00 10.98 11.15
N GLY A 315 11.73 9.86 10.48
CA GLY A 315 11.97 8.54 11.08
C GLY A 315 11.12 8.38 12.35
N ASN A 316 11.77 8.13 13.48
CA ASN A 316 11.10 8.01 14.79
C ASN A 316 11.07 9.33 15.59
N LYS A 317 11.62 10.43 15.07
CA LYS A 317 11.62 11.72 15.76
C LYS A 317 10.45 12.60 15.32
N ALA A 318 9.80 13.24 16.26
CA ALA A 318 8.83 14.30 16.00
C ALA A 318 9.55 15.64 15.80
N TYR A 319 9.09 16.45 14.84
CA TYR A 319 9.63 17.78 14.59
C TYR A 319 8.58 18.75 14.05
N SER A 320 8.84 20.06 14.17
CA SER A 320 8.00 21.10 13.57
C SER A 320 8.56 21.53 12.21
N ASN A 321 7.73 21.51 11.17
CA ASN A 321 8.12 21.98 9.83
C ASN A 321 8.27 23.52 9.74
N LEU A 322 7.87 24.25 10.79
CA LEU A 322 8.05 25.70 10.91
C LEU A 322 9.48 26.07 11.33
N THR A 323 10.18 25.16 12.00
CA THR A 323 11.53 25.40 12.53
C THR A 323 12.58 24.53 11.85
N SER A 324 12.19 23.38 11.32
CA SER A 324 13.12 22.33 10.94
C SER A 324 12.67 21.61 9.66
N SER A 325 13.60 20.91 9.03
CA SER A 325 13.38 20.11 7.82
C SER A 325 13.89 18.68 8.05
N CYS A 326 13.34 17.69 7.33
CA CYS A 326 13.72 16.28 7.48
C CYS A 326 14.41 15.76 6.22
N CYS A 327 15.63 15.24 6.35
CA CYS A 327 16.35 14.58 5.26
C CYS A 327 16.73 13.16 5.66
N LYS A 328 16.17 12.16 4.98
CA LYS A 328 16.42 10.71 5.22
C LYS A 328 16.35 10.31 6.71
N GLY A 329 15.35 10.80 7.44
CA GLY A 329 15.14 10.46 8.85
C GLY A 329 15.99 11.25 9.84
N ILE A 330 16.75 12.25 9.39
CA ILE A 330 17.49 13.19 10.23
C ILE A 330 16.78 14.55 10.19
N VAL A 331 16.51 15.10 11.38
CA VAL A 331 15.94 16.45 11.54
C VAL A 331 17.08 17.46 11.49
N HIS A 332 16.91 18.50 10.69
CA HIS A 332 17.84 19.61 10.52
C HIS A 332 17.16 20.94 10.88
N ASP A 333 17.91 21.86 11.45
CA ASP A 333 17.41 23.20 11.76
C ASP A 333 17.23 24.02 10.47
N GLY A 334 16.13 24.77 10.40
CA GLY A 334 15.74 25.57 9.25
C GLY A 334 14.49 25.00 8.54
N PRO A 335 13.42 25.80 8.38
CA PRO A 335 12.25 25.38 7.63
C PRO A 335 12.47 25.46 6.12
N LYS A 336 11.68 24.69 5.36
CA LYS A 336 11.62 24.74 3.88
C LYS A 336 12.94 24.44 3.16
N LEU A 337 13.84 23.67 3.78
CA LEU A 337 15.04 23.18 3.12
C LEU A 337 14.68 21.97 2.24
N SER A 338 15.34 21.87 1.09
CA SER A 338 15.27 20.69 0.22
C SER A 338 16.39 19.71 0.59
N CYS A 339 16.23 18.43 0.24
CA CYS A 339 17.16 17.39 0.65
C CYS A 339 17.95 16.82 -0.54
N CYS A 340 19.27 16.87 -0.43
CA CYS A 340 20.22 16.17 -1.29
C CYS A 340 20.69 14.91 -0.55
N GLY A 341 19.85 13.88 -0.49
CA GLY A 341 20.09 12.72 0.38
C GLY A 341 19.86 13.06 1.86
N GLN A 342 20.92 13.08 2.67
CA GLN A 342 20.89 13.50 4.08
C GLN A 342 21.25 14.98 4.27
N ILE A 343 21.75 15.66 3.22
CA ILE A 343 22.22 17.04 3.33
C ILE A 343 21.07 17.99 2.98
N PRO A 344 20.64 18.86 3.90
CA PRO A 344 19.69 19.91 3.59
C PRO A 344 20.38 21.04 2.80
N TYR A 345 19.68 21.64 1.84
CA TYR A 345 20.14 22.82 1.11
C TYR A 345 18.96 23.76 0.85
N ASN A 346 19.24 25.04 0.66
CA ASN A 346 18.20 26.02 0.34
C ASN A 346 18.00 26.08 -1.19
N PRO A 347 16.89 25.55 -1.73
CA PRO A 347 16.70 25.49 -3.19
C PRO A 347 16.58 26.86 -3.86
N LYS A 348 16.42 27.96 -3.10
CA LYS A 348 16.39 29.33 -3.64
C LYS A 348 17.79 29.90 -3.86
N THR A 349 18.77 29.47 -3.06
CA THR A 349 20.12 30.04 -3.05
C THR A 349 21.17 29.03 -3.46
N GLU A 350 20.84 27.74 -3.50
CA GLU A 350 21.78 26.64 -3.67
C GLU A 350 21.19 25.53 -4.54
N CYS A 351 22.05 24.88 -5.31
CA CYS A 351 21.76 23.59 -5.93
C CYS A 351 22.25 22.44 -5.03
N CYS A 352 21.75 21.22 -5.27
CA CYS A 352 22.17 19.99 -4.57
C CYS A 352 23.71 19.95 -4.43
N LYS A 353 24.22 19.60 -3.24
CA LYS A 353 25.65 19.67 -2.84
C LYS A 353 26.18 21.09 -2.58
N ASN A 354 25.34 22.01 -2.08
CA ASN A 354 25.70 23.34 -1.58
C ASN A 354 26.42 24.24 -2.60
N LYS A 355 26.08 24.12 -3.89
CA LYS A 355 26.61 25.03 -4.90
C LYS A 355 25.77 26.30 -4.94
N SER A 356 26.37 27.44 -4.62
CA SER A 356 25.70 28.74 -4.64
C SER A 356 25.10 29.01 -6.03
N ALA A 357 23.79 29.24 -6.05
CA ALA A 357 23.02 29.49 -7.25
C ALA A 357 22.77 30.99 -7.51
N SER A 358 23.01 31.88 -6.54
CA SER A 358 22.89 33.35 -6.71
C SER A 358 21.64 33.80 -7.50
N GLY A 359 20.48 33.15 -7.28
CA GLY A 359 19.22 33.46 -7.97
C GLY A 359 19.02 32.78 -9.34
N LEU A 360 19.98 31.97 -9.81
CA LEU A 360 19.87 31.16 -11.01
C LEU A 360 19.14 29.84 -10.73
N PRO A 361 18.33 29.33 -11.68
CA PRO A 361 17.75 27.99 -11.58
C PRO A 361 18.83 26.90 -11.67
N CYS A 362 18.52 25.70 -11.17
CA CYS A 362 19.42 24.57 -11.18
C CYS A 362 19.12 23.60 -12.33
N CYS A 363 20.16 23.11 -12.98
CA CYS A 363 20.13 21.97 -13.88
C CYS A 363 21.00 20.85 -13.29
N GLY A 364 20.34 19.86 -12.68
CA GLY A 364 21.04 18.90 -11.82
C GLY A 364 21.69 19.61 -10.63
N ASP A 365 23.01 19.45 -10.47
CA ASP A 365 23.80 20.04 -9.39
C ASP A 365 24.37 21.44 -9.74
N LYS A 366 24.08 21.99 -10.93
CA LYS A 366 24.70 23.23 -11.41
C LYS A 366 23.68 24.36 -11.57
N PRO A 367 23.97 25.59 -11.07
CA PRO A 367 23.20 26.75 -11.46
C PRO A 367 23.47 27.08 -12.92
N TYR A 368 22.45 27.59 -13.63
CA TYR A 368 22.57 27.91 -15.05
C TYR A 368 21.77 29.15 -15.44
N ASN A 369 22.20 29.80 -16.52
CA ASN A 369 21.54 30.98 -17.02
C ASN A 369 20.52 30.59 -18.11
N THR A 370 19.23 30.76 -17.84
CA THR A 370 18.15 30.42 -18.79
C THR A 370 18.17 31.24 -20.07
N THR A 371 18.89 32.35 -20.10
CA THR A 371 19.08 33.17 -21.32
C THR A 371 20.24 32.68 -22.19
N GLN A 372 21.11 31.82 -21.66
CA GLN A 372 22.29 31.30 -22.37
C GLN A 372 22.24 29.78 -22.60
N GLU A 373 21.52 29.06 -21.74
CA GLU A 373 21.55 27.60 -21.68
C GLU A 373 20.13 27.05 -21.44
N THR A 374 19.89 25.83 -21.88
CA THR A 374 18.68 25.04 -21.64
C THR A 374 19.05 23.79 -20.84
N CYS A 375 18.23 23.43 -19.86
CA CYS A 375 18.44 22.22 -19.07
C CYS A 375 17.68 21.02 -19.65
N CYS A 376 18.39 19.99 -20.10
CA CYS A 376 17.83 18.75 -20.61
C CYS A 376 18.14 17.59 -19.66
N HIS A 377 17.13 17.11 -18.92
CA HIS A 377 17.25 16.00 -17.97
C HIS A 377 18.47 16.11 -17.01
N GLY A 378 18.71 17.31 -16.48
CA GLY A 378 19.80 17.59 -15.54
C GLY A 378 21.17 17.85 -16.19
N VAL A 379 21.24 17.95 -17.52
CA VAL A 379 22.44 18.33 -18.28
C VAL A 379 22.21 19.66 -18.99
N LEU A 380 23.20 20.55 -18.92
CA LEU A 380 23.14 21.84 -19.60
C LEU A 380 23.48 21.70 -21.08
N SER A 381 22.63 22.30 -21.91
CA SER A 381 22.82 22.45 -23.34
C SER A 381 22.83 23.93 -23.72
N SER A 382 23.76 24.32 -24.58
CA SER A 382 23.84 25.68 -25.14
C SER A 382 23.59 25.62 -26.64
N PRO A 383 22.98 26.65 -27.26
CA PRO A 383 22.46 27.88 -26.66
C PRO A 383 21.07 27.71 -26.01
N ALA A 384 20.58 28.76 -25.34
CA ALA A 384 19.20 28.83 -24.86
C ALA A 384 18.20 28.72 -26.02
N GLY A 385 17.07 28.04 -25.77
CA GLY A 385 16.01 27.84 -26.77
C GLY A 385 16.12 26.53 -27.57
N ASN A 386 17.10 25.68 -27.24
CA ASN A 386 17.16 24.31 -27.75
C ASN A 386 15.99 23.48 -27.20
N GLY A 387 15.42 22.60 -28.03
CA GLY A 387 14.53 21.53 -27.58
C GLY A 387 15.34 20.42 -26.93
N CYS A 388 14.73 19.62 -26.04
CA CYS A 388 15.42 18.51 -25.39
C CYS A 388 15.04 17.16 -26.01
N CYS A 389 16.04 16.34 -26.32
CA CYS A 389 15.90 14.94 -26.71
C CYS A 389 16.67 14.09 -25.68
N GLY A 390 15.98 13.67 -24.62
CA GLY A 390 16.66 13.11 -23.45
C GLY A 390 17.60 14.13 -22.80
N LYS A 391 18.87 13.76 -22.59
CA LYS A 391 19.91 14.65 -22.03
C LYS A 391 20.54 15.59 -23.06
N GLU A 392 20.28 15.35 -24.35
CA GLU A 392 20.86 16.11 -25.45
C GLU A 392 19.91 17.26 -25.85
N GLY A 393 20.45 18.46 -26.05
CA GLY A 393 19.69 19.58 -26.59
C GLY A 393 19.89 19.67 -28.09
N TYR A 394 18.82 19.96 -28.83
CA TYR A 394 18.82 20.10 -30.28
C TYR A 394 18.15 21.41 -30.69
N ASN A 395 18.59 22.01 -31.80
CA ASN A 395 17.92 23.16 -32.37
C ASN A 395 16.59 22.71 -33.02
N PRO A 396 15.43 23.13 -32.50
CA PRO A 396 14.14 22.68 -33.04
C PRO A 396 13.87 23.23 -34.45
N LYS A 397 14.61 24.24 -34.92
CA LYS A 397 14.52 24.72 -36.31
C LYS A 397 15.19 23.78 -37.30
N GLU A 398 16.23 23.06 -36.87
CA GLU A 398 17.09 22.27 -37.75
C GLU A 398 16.91 20.75 -37.57
N SER A 399 16.40 20.31 -36.42
CA SER A 399 16.31 18.89 -36.08
C SER A 399 15.02 18.57 -35.31
N LEU A 400 14.70 17.29 -35.19
CA LEU A 400 13.57 16.72 -34.41
C LEU A 400 14.08 15.63 -33.46
N CYS A 401 13.34 15.38 -32.39
CA CYS A 401 13.61 14.23 -31.51
C CYS A 401 12.68 13.06 -31.85
N CYS A 402 13.25 11.94 -32.27
CA CYS A 402 12.53 10.71 -32.62
C CYS A 402 13.10 9.54 -31.82
N HIS A 403 12.27 8.89 -30.99
CA HIS A 403 12.70 7.74 -30.15
C HIS A 403 13.94 8.03 -29.27
N GLY A 404 14.13 9.29 -28.83
CA GLY A 404 15.28 9.69 -28.03
C GLY A 404 16.57 9.96 -28.82
N GLN A 405 16.49 10.00 -30.16
CA GLN A 405 17.59 10.41 -31.04
C GLN A 405 17.25 11.71 -31.78
N VAL A 406 18.25 12.58 -31.92
CA VAL A 406 18.15 13.84 -32.68
C VAL A 406 18.33 13.54 -34.17
N VAL A 407 17.35 13.90 -34.99
CA VAL A 407 17.34 13.67 -36.45
C VAL A 407 17.29 15.00 -37.17
N SER A 408 18.22 15.24 -38.11
CA SER A 408 18.30 16.48 -38.90
C SER A 408 17.17 16.58 -39.93
N LYS A 409 16.56 17.76 -40.03
CA LYS A 409 15.56 18.11 -41.04
C LYS A 409 16.15 18.26 -42.44
N GLN A 410 17.46 18.44 -42.57
CA GLN A 410 18.13 18.63 -43.87
C GLN A 410 18.41 17.31 -44.63
N ALA A 411 18.11 16.15 -44.06
CA ALA A 411 18.34 14.85 -44.71
C ALA A 411 17.25 14.45 -45.74
N HIS A 412 16.27 15.30 -46.03
CA HIS A 412 15.14 15.00 -46.94
C HIS A 412 15.20 15.72 -48.30
N VAL A 413 16.41 15.98 -48.82
CA VAL A 413 16.60 16.31 -50.24
C VAL A 413 17.82 15.57 -50.76
N PHE A 414 17.71 14.26 -51.02
CA PHE A 414 18.37 13.55 -52.11
C PHE A 414 18.10 12.04 -51.99
N GLY A 415 17.49 11.48 -53.03
CA GLY A 415 17.67 10.06 -53.38
C GLY A 415 16.68 9.07 -52.76
N VAL A 416 15.51 8.95 -53.37
CA VAL A 416 14.79 7.68 -53.42
C VAL A 416 15.66 6.66 -54.17
N LYS A 417 16.42 5.83 -53.46
CA LYS A 417 16.85 4.50 -53.94
C LYS A 417 17.00 3.54 -52.75
N ASN A 418 16.11 2.56 -52.70
CA ASN A 418 16.22 1.26 -52.04
C ASN A 418 16.70 1.24 -50.57
N PHE A 419 15.74 1.29 -49.65
CA PHE A 419 15.81 0.53 -48.40
C PHE A 419 14.67 -0.49 -48.36
N SER A 420 14.69 -1.40 -49.33
CA SER A 420 13.96 -2.67 -49.28
C SER A 420 14.96 -3.77 -48.93
N GLU A 421 15.46 -3.78 -47.70
CA GLU A 421 16.05 -4.97 -47.09
C GLU A 421 15.94 -4.83 -45.57
N LYS A 422 15.21 -5.78 -44.96
CA LYS A 422 14.81 -5.88 -43.54
C LYS A 422 13.60 -5.04 -43.11
N LEU A 423 12.42 -5.37 -43.64
CA LEU A 423 11.24 -5.57 -42.80
C LEU A 423 10.20 -6.37 -43.60
N SER A 424 10.05 -7.65 -43.24
CA SER A 424 9.05 -8.55 -43.82
C SER A 424 7.71 -8.36 -43.09
N VAL A 425 6.78 -7.61 -43.68
CA VAL A 425 5.32 -7.67 -43.39
C VAL A 425 4.55 -7.32 -44.68
N PRO A 426 3.42 -7.96 -45.01
CA PRO A 426 2.81 -7.90 -46.35
C PRO A 426 1.72 -6.84 -46.51
N GLN A 427 1.64 -6.31 -47.75
CA GLN A 427 0.57 -5.53 -48.42
C GLN A 427 0.44 -4.01 -48.12
N PRO A 428 0.21 -3.18 -49.17
CA PRO A 428 0.24 -1.71 -49.09
C PRO A 428 -1.11 -1.10 -48.68
N VAL A 429 -1.06 0.00 -47.94
CA VAL A 429 -2.19 0.92 -47.74
C VAL A 429 -1.86 2.19 -48.53
N ASP A 430 -2.70 2.53 -49.50
CA ASP A 430 -2.61 3.77 -50.28
C ASP A 430 -2.97 4.97 -49.40
N ILE A 431 -2.08 5.98 -49.35
CA ILE A 431 -2.36 7.28 -48.74
C ILE A 431 -2.35 8.31 -49.86
N HIS A 432 -3.54 8.81 -50.21
CA HIS A 432 -3.69 10.00 -51.05
C HIS A 432 -3.38 11.25 -50.23
N VAL A 433 -2.40 12.02 -50.68
CA VAL A 433 -2.10 13.37 -50.18
C VAL A 433 -2.97 14.36 -50.96
N VAL A 434 -3.78 15.16 -50.27
CA VAL A 434 -4.39 16.37 -50.80
C VAL A 434 -3.75 17.54 -50.06
N GLU A 435 -3.02 18.37 -50.81
CA GLU A 435 -2.48 19.65 -50.35
C GLU A 435 -3.61 20.68 -50.35
N ASP A 436 -3.90 21.32 -49.20
CA ASP A 436 -4.03 22.78 -49.19
C ASP A 436 -3.96 23.39 -47.78
N ASP A 437 -3.36 24.58 -47.74
CA ASP A 437 -3.12 25.43 -46.59
C ASP A 437 -4.43 26.06 -46.07
N SER A 438 -4.84 25.76 -44.84
CA SER A 438 -5.40 26.76 -43.91
C SER A 438 -5.73 26.18 -42.53
N LEU A 439 -5.45 26.99 -41.50
CA LEU A 439 -5.87 26.85 -40.11
C LEU A 439 -7.33 26.38 -39.99
N ILE A 440 -7.62 25.43 -39.09
CA ILE A 440 -8.63 25.53 -38.02
C ILE A 440 -8.68 24.26 -37.16
N ASN A 441 -8.84 24.50 -35.85
CA ASN A 441 -9.29 23.58 -34.80
C ASN A 441 -10.32 22.53 -35.25
N LEU A 442 -10.19 21.29 -34.76
CA LEU A 442 -11.33 20.37 -34.72
C LEU A 442 -11.49 19.72 -33.34
N SER A 443 -12.37 20.35 -32.56
CA SER A 443 -13.28 19.70 -31.63
C SER A 443 -14.24 18.73 -32.36
N ARG A 444 -14.58 17.64 -31.68
CA ARG A 444 -15.57 16.57 -32.02
C ARG A 444 -16.84 17.05 -32.75
N TYR A 445 -17.37 16.25 -33.69
CA TYR A 445 -18.61 15.44 -33.49
C TYR A 445 -18.96 14.50 -34.67
N GLU A 446 -19.90 13.60 -34.36
CA GLU A 446 -20.31 12.33 -34.97
C GLU A 446 -21.19 12.34 -36.26
N LYS A 447 -21.32 11.11 -36.81
CA LYS A 447 -22.52 10.40 -37.37
C LYS A 447 -23.04 10.72 -38.77
N GLY A 448 -23.24 9.64 -39.55
CA GLY A 448 -24.27 9.59 -40.60
C GLY A 448 -24.16 8.41 -41.57
N LYS A 449 -25.11 7.47 -41.44
CA LYS A 449 -25.48 6.36 -42.34
C LYS A 449 -25.49 6.72 -43.84
N LEU A 450 -25.03 5.80 -44.69
CA LEU A 450 -25.88 4.89 -45.49
C LEU A 450 -25.03 3.77 -46.12
#